data_AF-A0A949FM43-F1
#
_entry.id   AF-A0A949FM43-F1
#
_cell.length_a   1.000
_cell.length_b   1.000
_cell.length_c   1.000
_cell.angle_alpha   90.00
_cell.angle_beta   90.00
_cell.angle_gamma   90.00
#
_symmetry.space_group_name_H-M   'P 1'
#
loop_
_entity.id
_entity.type
_entity.pdbx_description
1 polymer ?
#
loop_
_entity_poly.entity_id
_entity_poly.type
_entity_poly.pdbx_seq_one_letter_code
_entity_poly.pdbx_strand_id
1 'polypeptide(L)'
;MRLSLRASTRRNDHTKDEIKEMIIRAGSDLIDKSPFSGFGTRQIVKEIGYTVITLYNVFDSYDDIVFHINATTLDDMKGFMKGNL
;
A
#
# COMPACT_ATOMS: atom_id res chain seq x y z
N MET A 1 4.69 7.25 30.51
CA MET A 1 4.73 7.26 29.03
C MET A 1 4.87 5.81 28.56
N ARG A 2 3.78 5.18 28.13
CA ARG A 2 3.73 3.73 27.85
C ARG A 2 4.64 3.39 26.66
N LEU A 3 5.69 2.61 26.93
CA LEU A 3 6.36 1.80 25.92
C LEU A 3 5.32 0.86 25.30
N SER A 4 5.04 1.05 24.01
CA SER A 4 4.16 0.21 23.20
C SER A 4 4.81 -1.16 22.99
N LEU A 5 4.61 -2.05 23.95
CA LEU A 5 4.84 -3.49 23.83
C LEU A 5 3.73 -4.09 22.94
N ARG A 6 3.87 -3.96 21.60
CA ARG A 6 3.15 -4.77 20.59
C ARG A 6 3.96 -5.02 19.31
N ALA A 7 5.29 -5.07 19.41
CA ALA A 7 6.15 -5.23 18.24
C ALA A 7 6.36 -6.69 17.78
N SER A 8 5.79 -7.71 18.45
CA SER A 8 6.08 -9.12 18.15
C SER A 8 4.92 -9.97 17.63
N THR A 9 3.66 -9.57 17.78
CA THR A 9 2.52 -10.42 17.35
C THR A 9 2.12 -10.25 15.88
N ARG A 10 2.47 -9.15 15.20
CA ARG A 10 2.09 -8.91 13.78
C ARG A 10 3.08 -9.42 12.74
N ARG A 11 4.21 -9.99 13.15
CA ARG A 11 5.35 -10.25 12.26
C ARG A 11 5.14 -11.41 11.28
N ASN A 12 4.06 -12.20 11.41
CA ASN A 12 3.78 -13.39 10.58
C ASN A 12 2.31 -13.53 10.11
N ASP A 13 1.45 -12.53 10.28
CA ASP A 13 0.01 -12.70 9.93
C ASP A 13 -0.27 -12.62 8.43
N HIS A 14 0.62 -11.98 7.65
CA HIS A 14 0.42 -11.75 6.23
C HIS A 14 1.63 -12.25 5.44
N THR A 15 1.35 -12.92 4.34
CA THR A 15 2.29 -13.29 3.29
C THR A 15 2.85 -12.06 2.58
N LYS A 16 3.92 -12.23 1.79
CA LYS A 16 4.47 -11.15 0.97
C LYS A 16 3.43 -10.58 -0.01
N ASP A 17 2.60 -11.45 -0.59
CA ASP A 17 1.57 -11.05 -1.55
C ASP A 17 0.45 -10.27 -0.85
N GLU A 18 0.00 -10.71 0.32
CA GLU A 18 -0.98 -9.95 1.12
C GLU A 18 -0.45 -8.58 1.55
N ILE A 19 0.82 -8.50 1.97
CA ILE A 19 1.47 -7.22 2.27
C ILE A 19 1.53 -6.34 1.02
N LYS A 20 1.84 -6.91 -0.14
CA LYS A 20 1.88 -6.20 -1.41
C LYS A 20 0.50 -5.60 -1.75
N GLU A 21 -0.57 -6.39 -1.63
CA GLU A 21 -1.94 -5.93 -1.84
C GLU A 21 -2.33 -4.82 -0.85
N MET A 22 -2.01 -4.99 0.43
CA MET A 22 -2.30 -4.00 1.47
C MET A 22 -1.61 -2.66 1.19
N ILE A 23 -0.36 -2.69 0.74
CA ILE A 23 0.40 -1.48 0.35
C ILE A 23 -0.24 -0.79 -0.84
N ILE A 24 -0.63 -1.53 -1.88
CA ILE A 24 -1.27 -0.97 -3.08
C ILE A 24 -2.60 -0.32 -2.71
N ARG A 25 -3.47 -1.04 -1.99
CA ARG A 25 -4.79 -0.54 -1.56
C ARG A 25 -4.66 0.73 -0.70
N ALA A 26 -3.82 0.69 0.33
CA ALA A 26 -3.59 1.86 1.18
C ALA A 26 -2.99 3.02 0.38
N GLY A 27 -2.14 2.72 -0.61
CA GLY A 27 -1.56 3.71 -1.51
C GLY A 27 -2.61 4.43 -2.34
N SER A 28 -3.48 3.68 -3.03
CA SER A 28 -4.59 4.22 -3.82
C SER A 28 -5.52 5.08 -2.95
N ASP A 29 -5.92 4.56 -1.79
CA ASP A 29 -6.78 5.26 -0.82
C ASP A 29 -6.18 6.62 -0.38
N LEU A 30 -4.87 6.67 -0.15
CA LEU A 30 -4.19 7.88 0.30
C LEU A 30 -4.12 8.94 -0.81
N ILE A 31 -3.93 8.52 -2.07
CA ILE A 31 -3.93 9.42 -3.23
C ILE A 31 -5.31 10.05 -3.41
N ASP A 32 -6.38 9.26 -3.30
CA ASP A 32 -7.76 9.75 -3.39
C ASP A 32 -8.11 10.74 -2.28
N LYS A 33 -7.64 10.48 -1.05
CA LYS A 33 -7.95 11.30 0.13
C LYS A 33 -7.11 12.58 0.22
N SER A 34 -5.87 12.59 -0.29
CA SER A 34 -4.95 13.72 -0.15
C SER A 34 -3.98 13.85 -1.34
N PRO A 35 -4.46 14.38 -2.48
CA PRO A 35 -3.67 14.44 -3.71
C PRO A 35 -2.48 15.43 -3.69
N PHE A 36 -2.31 16.25 -2.64
CA PHE A 36 -1.26 17.29 -2.62
C PHE A 36 -0.45 17.29 -1.32
N SER A 37 0.86 17.01 -1.46
CA SER A 37 1.93 17.09 -0.43
C SER A 37 1.75 16.21 0.81
N GLY A 38 1.83 14.90 0.62
CA GLY A 38 1.90 13.98 1.76
C GLY A 38 2.29 12.57 1.38
N PHE A 39 1.76 12.12 0.24
CA PHE A 39 1.91 10.74 -0.23
C PHE A 39 3.36 10.27 -0.25
N GLY A 40 3.61 9.12 0.38
CA GLY A 40 4.93 8.51 0.42
C GLY A 40 4.98 7.24 1.26
N THR A 41 6.07 6.49 1.14
CA THR A 41 6.25 5.16 1.78
C THR A 41 5.95 5.15 3.28
N ARG A 42 6.33 6.21 4.00
CA ARG A 42 6.09 6.34 5.45
C ARG A 42 4.61 6.43 5.81
N GLN A 43 3.81 7.10 4.98
CA GLN A 43 2.37 7.20 5.22
C GLN A 43 1.69 5.86 4.94
N ILE A 44 2.07 5.22 3.82
CA ILE A 44 1.49 3.93 3.41
C ILE A 44 1.70 2.89 4.52
N VAL A 45 2.93 2.71 5.00
CA VAL A 45 3.21 1.69 6.02
C VAL A 45 2.59 2.02 7.38
N LYS A 46 2.41 3.30 7.69
CA LYS A 46 1.69 3.74 8.90
C LYS A 46 0.23 3.34 8.84
N GLU A 47 -0.42 3.49 7.68
CA GLU A 47 -1.82 3.12 7.46
C GLU A 47 -2.05 1.63 7.70
N ILE A 48 -1.14 0.78 7.22
CA ILE A 48 -1.26 -0.69 7.34
C ILE A 48 -0.58 -1.28 8.58
N GLY A 49 0.01 -0.45 9.44
CA GLY A 49 0.65 -0.90 10.69
C GLY A 49 1.98 -1.66 10.51
N TYR A 50 2.71 -1.40 9.42
CA TYR A 50 4.00 -1.99 9.07
C TYR A 50 5.14 -0.96 9.04
N THR A 51 6.33 -1.41 8.66
CA THR A 51 7.53 -0.56 8.56
C THR A 51 7.95 -0.37 7.10
N VAL A 52 8.74 0.67 6.83
CA VAL A 52 9.31 0.91 5.49
C VAL A 52 10.18 -0.26 5.02
N ILE A 53 10.87 -0.95 5.94
CA ILE A 53 11.65 -2.15 5.62
C ILE A 53 10.72 -3.26 5.09
N THR A 54 9.55 -3.45 5.71
CA THR A 54 8.56 -4.44 5.25
C THR A 54 8.08 -4.12 3.83
N LEU A 55 7.88 -2.84 3.51
CA LEU A 55 7.49 -2.40 2.18
C LEU A 55 8.56 -2.69 1.13
N TYR A 56 9.84 -2.43 1.41
CA TYR A 56 10.93 -2.76 0.49
C TYR A 56 11.31 -4.26 0.46
N ASN A 57 10.69 -5.10 1.30
CA ASN A 57 10.81 -6.56 1.16
C ASN A 57 9.89 -7.12 0.06
N VAL A 58 8.97 -6.31 -0.47
CA VAL A 58 7.97 -6.69 -1.48
C VAL A 58 7.93 -5.76 -2.71
N PHE A 59 8.58 -4.59 -2.65
CA PHE A 59 8.77 -3.66 -3.77
C PHE A 59 10.24 -3.26 -3.91
N ASP A 60 10.68 -3.07 -5.15
CA ASP A 60 12.07 -2.72 -5.46
C ASP A 60 12.38 -1.24 -5.20
N SER A 61 11.40 -0.37 -5.37
CA SER A 61 11.56 1.08 -5.23
C SER A 61 10.24 1.77 -4.92
N TYR A 62 10.29 3.08 -4.64
CA TYR A 62 9.08 3.89 -4.55
C TYR A 62 8.33 3.96 -5.89
N ASP A 63 9.05 4.05 -7.00
CA ASP A 63 8.45 4.09 -8.34
C ASP A 63 7.71 2.79 -8.67
N ASP A 64 8.24 1.64 -8.24
CA ASP A 64 7.58 0.33 -8.37
C ASP A 64 6.19 0.30 -7.68
N ILE A 65 6.09 0.91 -6.49
CA ILE A 65 4.82 1.06 -5.78
C ILE A 65 3.85 1.95 -6.58
N VAL A 66 4.34 3.09 -7.08
CA VAL A 66 3.52 4.02 -7.87
C VAL A 66 3.03 3.35 -9.16
N PHE A 67 3.85 2.55 -9.83
CA PHE A 67 3.45 1.78 -11.00
C PHE A 67 2.33 0.79 -10.67
N HIS A 68 2.46 0.04 -9.58
CA HIS A 68 1.44 -0.92 -9.16
C HIS A 68 0.10 -0.27 -8.77
N ILE A 69 0.14 0.90 -8.15
CA ILE A 69 -1.06 1.71 -7.87
C ILE A 69 -1.73 2.13 -9.17
N ASN A 70 -0.98 2.72 -10.10
CA ASN A 70 -1.53 3.15 -11.40
C ASN A 70 -2.07 1.96 -12.22
N ALA A 71 -1.43 0.79 -12.15
CA ALA A 71 -1.93 -0.43 -12.78
C ALA A 71 -3.31 -0.83 -12.23
N THR A 72 -3.53 -0.66 -10.92
CA THR A 72 -4.85 -0.91 -10.30
C THR A 72 -5.91 0.02 -10.89
N THR A 73 -5.61 1.32 -11.04
CA THR A 73 -6.52 2.26 -11.70
C THR A 73 -6.83 1.86 -13.14
N LEU A 74 -5.83 1.40 -13.90
CA LEU A 74 -6.04 0.92 -15.27
C LEU A 74 -6.90 -0.34 -15.34
N ASP A 75 -6.74 -1.26 -14.37
CA ASP A 75 -7.58 -2.45 -14.26
C ASP A 75 -9.03 -2.09 -13.92
N ASP A 76 -9.25 -1.12 -13.03
CA ASP A 76 -10.58 -0.60 -12.71
C ASP A 76 -11.24 0.05 -13.93
N MET A 77 -10.51 0.88 -14.68
CA MET A 77 -10.99 1.48 -15.93
C MET A 77 -11.35 0.41 -16.97
N LYS A 78 -10.51 -0.61 -17.13
CA LYS A 78 -10.77 -1.74 -18.02
C LYS A 78 -12.01 -2.52 -17.59
N GLY A 79 -12.20 -2.73 -16.28
CA GLY A 79 -13.41 -3.34 -15.71
C GLY A 79 -14.67 -2.54 -16.03
N PHE A 80 -14.62 -1.22 -15.81
CA PHE A 80 -15.71 -0.30 -16.16
C PHE A 80 -16.05 -0.35 -17.65
N MET A 81 -15.04 -0.35 -18.53
CA MET A 81 -15.27 -0.43 -19.98
C MET A 81 -15.90 -1.77 -20.40
N LYS A 82 -15.50 -2.90 -19.79
CA LYS A 82 -16.09 -4.21 -20.10
C LYS A 82 -17.52 -4.38 -19.59
N GLY A 83 -17.90 -3.69 -18.51
CA GLY A 83 -19.26 -3.74 -17.96
C GLY A 83 -20.25 -2.81 -18.65
N ASN A 84 -19.75 -1.87 -19.47
CA ASN A 84 -20.55 -0.89 -20.21
C ASN A 84 -20.58 -1.12 -21.73
N LEU A 85 -20.05 -2.26 -22.18
CA LEU A 85 -20.15 -2.80 -23.56
C LEU A 85 -21.00 -4.07 -23.54
#